data_AF-A0A6J8CF92-F1
#
_entry.id   AF-A0A6J8CF92-F1
#
_cell.length_a   1.000
_cell.length_b   1.000
_cell.length_c   1.000
_cell.angle_alpha   90.00
_cell.angle_beta   90.00
_cell.angle_gamma   90.00
#
_symmetry.space_group_name_H-M   'P 1'
#
loop_
_entity.id
_entity.type
_entity.pdbx_description
1 polymer ?
#
loop_
_entity_poly.entity_id
_entity_poly.type
_entity_poly.pdbx_seq_one_letter_code
_entity_poly.pdbx_strand_id
1 'polypeptide(L)'
;MLIHLDILSEQRRYDINTGSRLPVENFFVPCMLTQWNDTRFMTHECTPEKTISLAFVFKGTIIPPALTNRLISACFSMWTVKTYEGKQLLFSGFVGLSFDKAHDIVVCVEGNKILLYIVHETSNGLIVPDIATGIKESMFTTLERILEFYKSTAVHGYSSSQKLPFHIEYACSRLECHITEEAAFTTDEWICDRHKIVHTKDKWNIWNQDQAKEACEVDCQGLQEDALNQIPSDIELQRFSSRCEETLIRELAIHLGITLHEWEKLRSDYEFVDIFKYRVLVAWREKYSGRFSNIAKALQDMDLSTHILCQVFYLDILNIGKVSFIFYVGYVYRVISFDNHL
;
A
#
# COMPACT_ATOMS: atom_id res chain seq x y z
N MET A 1 30.48 -5.73 14.49
CA MET A 1 29.33 -6.13 15.32
C MET A 1 28.07 -5.64 14.60
N LEU A 2 27.39 -6.52 13.86
CA LEU A 2 26.13 -6.17 13.19
C LEU A 2 25.04 -6.11 14.28
N ILE A 3 24.57 -4.91 14.60
CA ILE A 3 23.39 -4.74 15.43
C ILE A 3 22.23 -5.31 14.60
N HIS A 4 21.75 -6.50 14.96
CA HIS A 4 20.51 -7.04 14.45
C HIS A 4 19.39 -6.11 14.91
N LEU A 5 18.92 -5.24 14.02
CA LEU A 5 17.70 -4.47 14.26
C LEU A 5 16.53 -5.43 14.06
N ASP A 6 16.18 -6.15 15.11
CA ASP A 6 15.00 -7.00 15.12
C ASP A 6 13.78 -6.10 15.01
N ILE A 7 13.06 -6.24 13.89
CA ILE A 7 11.86 -5.44 13.63
C ILE A 7 10.69 -6.15 14.30
N LEU A 8 10.30 -5.65 15.47
CA LEU A 8 9.03 -5.98 16.11
C LEU A 8 7.91 -5.31 15.32
N SER A 9 7.16 -6.10 14.58
CA SER A 9 6.06 -5.59 13.77
C SER A 9 4.73 -6.17 14.24
N GLU A 10 3.80 -5.26 14.51
CA GLU A 10 2.45 -5.54 14.94
C GLU A 10 1.60 -5.84 13.71
N GLN A 11 0.76 -6.87 13.83
CA GLN A 11 -0.20 -7.17 12.80
C GLN A 11 -1.22 -6.04 12.65
N ARG A 12 -1.73 -5.89 11.42
CA ARG A 12 -2.82 -4.98 11.12
C ARG A 12 -3.98 -5.10 12.12
N ARG A 13 -4.42 -3.95 12.66
CA ARG A 13 -5.40 -3.82 13.73
C ARG A 13 -6.87 -3.83 13.31
N TYR A 14 -7.19 -3.84 12.01
CA TYR A 14 -8.56 -3.66 11.54
C TYR A 14 -8.91 -4.64 10.44
N ASP A 15 -10.04 -5.32 10.58
CA ASP A 15 -10.64 -6.14 9.53
C ASP A 15 -11.34 -5.23 8.51
N ILE A 16 -10.94 -5.35 7.25
CA ILE A 16 -11.43 -4.55 6.11
C ILE A 16 -12.92 -4.79 5.88
N ASN A 17 -13.41 -6.00 6.15
CA ASN A 17 -14.78 -6.38 5.86
C ASN A 17 -15.77 -5.87 6.91
N THR A 18 -15.30 -5.68 8.14
CA THR A 18 -16.16 -5.38 9.30
C THR A 18 -15.84 -4.02 9.93
N GLY A 19 -14.75 -3.37 9.54
CA GLY A 19 -14.23 -2.16 10.17
C GLY A 19 -13.83 -2.34 11.64
N SER A 20 -13.89 -3.57 12.16
CA SER A 20 -13.74 -3.86 13.57
C SER A 20 -12.26 -4.00 13.93
N ARG A 21 -11.92 -3.54 15.14
CA ARG A 21 -10.56 -3.66 15.67
C ARG A 21 -10.29 -5.12 16.04
N LEU A 22 -9.27 -5.72 15.44
CA LEU A 22 -8.76 -7.04 15.80
C LEU A 22 -7.98 -6.94 17.12
N PRO A 23 -8.18 -7.87 18.08
CA PRO A 23 -7.40 -7.91 19.30
C PRO A 23 -5.91 -8.17 18.98
N VAL A 24 -5.02 -7.46 19.69
CA VAL A 24 -3.57 -7.62 19.54
C VAL A 24 -3.17 -8.89 20.30
N GLU A 25 -3.00 -10.00 19.59
CA GLU A 25 -2.56 -11.25 20.20
C GLU A 25 -1.06 -11.49 20.02
N ASN A 26 -0.44 -11.00 18.93
CA ASN A 26 0.94 -11.34 18.58
C ASN A 26 1.74 -10.18 17.95
N PHE A 27 3.03 -10.10 18.27
CA PHE A 27 4.03 -9.34 17.53
C PHE A 27 4.91 -10.30 16.73
N PHE A 28 5.22 -9.93 15.49
CA PHE A 28 6.08 -10.72 14.62
C PHE A 28 7.48 -10.13 14.56
N VAL A 29 8.47 -11.01 14.45
CA VAL A 29 9.88 -10.66 14.27
C VAL A 29 10.38 -11.39 13.02
N PRO A 30 10.27 -10.79 11.81
CA PRO A 30 10.45 -11.54 10.57
C PRO A 30 11.84 -12.13 10.35
N CYS A 31 12.87 -11.54 10.97
CA CYS A 31 14.22 -12.11 10.97
C CYS A 31 14.33 -13.46 11.72
N MET A 32 13.35 -13.83 12.54
CA MET A 32 13.28 -15.13 13.21
C MET A 32 12.58 -16.21 12.36
N LEU A 33 12.05 -15.87 11.18
CA LEU A 33 11.45 -16.83 10.26
C LEU A 33 12.54 -17.64 9.56
N THR A 34 12.73 -18.87 10.01
CA THR A 34 13.72 -19.81 9.47
C THR A 34 13.10 -20.89 8.60
N GLN A 35 11.78 -21.08 8.72
CA GLN A 35 11.05 -22.09 7.97
C GLN A 35 10.83 -21.66 6.53
N TRP A 36 10.98 -22.62 5.62
CA TRP A 36 10.63 -22.48 4.23
C TRP A 36 9.13 -22.74 4.07
N ASN A 37 8.52 -22.16 3.03
CA ASN A 37 7.12 -22.45 2.75
C ASN A 37 6.96 -23.93 2.38
N ASP A 38 6.39 -24.71 3.30
CA ASP A 38 6.10 -26.13 3.13
C ASP A 38 4.63 -26.39 2.76
N THR A 39 3.85 -25.33 2.54
CA THR A 39 2.44 -25.42 2.17
C THR A 39 2.27 -25.64 0.68
N ARG A 40 1.08 -26.12 0.30
CA ARG A 40 0.68 -26.28 -1.09
C ARG A 40 -0.03 -25.06 -1.67
N PHE A 41 -0.01 -23.92 -0.97
CA PHE A 41 -0.73 -22.72 -1.38
C PHE A 41 -0.34 -22.24 -2.78
N MET A 42 0.97 -22.11 -3.05
CA MET A 42 1.47 -21.66 -4.36
C MET A 42 1.11 -22.62 -5.48
N THR A 43 1.02 -23.93 -5.20
CA THR A 43 0.72 -24.92 -6.22
C THR A 43 -0.78 -25.02 -6.51
N HIS A 44 -1.65 -24.84 -5.51
CA HIS A 44 -3.10 -24.99 -5.64
C HIS A 44 -3.85 -23.67 -5.90
N GLU A 45 -3.44 -22.57 -5.28
CA GLU A 45 -4.17 -21.30 -5.37
C GLU A 45 -3.53 -20.34 -6.38
N CYS A 46 -2.19 -20.28 -6.46
CA CYS A 46 -1.47 -19.44 -7.43
C CYS A 46 -1.40 -20.11 -8.82
N THR A 47 -2.58 -20.25 -9.43
CA THR A 47 -2.79 -20.82 -10.77
C THR A 47 -3.01 -19.72 -11.81
N PRO A 48 -2.65 -19.96 -13.10
CA PRO A 48 -2.83 -18.95 -14.15
C PRO A 48 -4.27 -18.45 -14.28
N GLU A 49 -5.25 -19.28 -13.96
CA GLU A 49 -6.68 -18.99 -14.05
C GLU A 49 -7.16 -18.08 -12.92
N LYS A 50 -6.49 -18.10 -11.77
CA LYS A 50 -6.89 -17.35 -10.56
C LYS A 50 -6.02 -16.14 -10.27
N THR A 51 -4.85 -16.04 -10.89
CA THR A 51 -3.80 -15.13 -10.45
C THR A 51 -3.34 -14.17 -11.55
N ILE A 52 -3.06 -12.92 -11.14
CA ILE A 52 -2.19 -12.00 -11.88
C ILE A 52 -0.90 -11.78 -11.09
N SER A 53 0.20 -11.50 -11.78
CA SER A 53 1.51 -11.37 -11.14
C SER A 53 2.42 -10.33 -11.79
N LEU A 54 3.22 -9.67 -10.96
CA LEU A 54 4.31 -8.80 -11.36
C LEU A 54 5.57 -9.10 -10.55
N ALA A 55 6.72 -8.61 -11.01
CA ALA A 55 8.00 -8.73 -10.33
C ALA A 55 8.70 -7.37 -10.23
N PHE A 56 9.25 -7.06 -9.06
CA PHE A 56 10.27 -6.03 -8.88
C PHE A 56 11.65 -6.69 -9.02
N VAL A 57 12.36 -6.35 -10.09
CA VAL A 57 13.62 -7.02 -10.46
C VAL A 57 14.81 -6.12 -10.15
N PHE A 58 15.66 -6.56 -9.22
CA PHE A 58 16.83 -5.81 -8.78
C PHE A 58 18.02 -6.03 -9.71
N LYS A 59 18.86 -5.01 -9.86
CA LYS A 59 20.11 -5.10 -10.64
C LYS A 59 21.14 -6.07 -10.04
N GLY A 60 21.10 -6.28 -8.72
CA GLY A 60 21.96 -7.23 -8.02
C GLY A 60 21.56 -8.68 -8.30
N THR A 61 22.40 -9.64 -7.91
CA THR A 61 22.11 -11.07 -8.06
C THR A 61 21.27 -11.63 -6.91
N ILE A 62 21.28 -10.97 -5.75
CA ILE A 62 20.59 -11.39 -4.54
C ILE A 62 19.99 -10.14 -3.87
N ILE A 63 18.77 -10.27 -3.39
CA ILE A 63 18.16 -9.27 -2.51
C ILE A 63 18.66 -9.47 -1.07
N PRO A 64 19.24 -8.44 -0.42
CA PRO A 64 19.71 -8.57 0.96
C PRO A 64 18.59 -9.01 1.92
N PRO A 65 18.83 -9.96 2.85
CA PRO A 65 17.82 -10.43 3.79
C PRO A 65 17.18 -9.30 4.62
N ALA A 66 17.93 -8.25 4.91
CA ALA A 66 17.43 -7.09 5.64
C ALA A 66 16.34 -6.32 4.87
N LEU A 67 16.44 -6.26 3.53
CA LEU A 67 15.39 -5.71 2.66
C LEU A 67 14.15 -6.62 2.70
N THR A 68 14.34 -7.92 2.53
CA THR A 68 13.28 -8.93 2.56
C THR A 68 12.51 -8.91 3.88
N ASN A 69 13.20 -8.91 5.02
CA ASN A 69 12.58 -8.90 6.33
C ASN A 69 11.78 -7.61 6.58
N ARG A 70 12.30 -6.46 6.14
CA ARG A 70 11.58 -5.16 6.21
C ARG A 70 10.35 -5.14 5.34
N LEU A 71 10.43 -5.70 4.14
CA LEU A 71 9.30 -5.80 3.24
C LEU A 71 8.20 -6.69 3.82
N ILE A 72 8.56 -7.88 4.30
CA ILE A 72 7.60 -8.81 4.92
C ILE A 72 6.96 -8.13 6.14
N SER A 73 7.76 -7.46 6.99
CA SER A 73 7.26 -6.64 8.10
C SER A 73 6.22 -5.62 7.67
N ALA A 74 6.53 -4.87 6.61
CA ALA A 74 5.59 -3.91 6.05
C ALA A 74 4.31 -4.61 5.58
N CYS A 75 4.42 -5.73 4.88
CA CYS A 75 3.28 -6.44 4.31
C CYS A 75 2.24 -6.86 5.34
N PHE A 76 2.61 -7.52 6.44
CA PHE A 76 1.61 -7.92 7.45
C PHE A 76 1.20 -6.80 8.41
N SER A 77 1.90 -5.65 8.40
CA SER A 77 1.39 -4.42 9.02
C SER A 77 0.26 -3.80 8.20
N MET A 78 0.27 -4.02 6.88
CA MET A 78 -0.74 -3.53 5.94
C MET A 78 -1.92 -4.50 5.82
N TRP A 79 -1.66 -5.80 5.76
CA TRP A 79 -2.66 -6.84 5.51
C TRP A 79 -2.64 -7.95 6.54
N THR A 80 -3.74 -8.66 6.68
CA THR A 80 -3.86 -9.77 7.63
C THR A 80 -3.15 -11.00 7.09
N VAL A 81 -2.31 -11.65 7.90
CA VAL A 81 -1.65 -12.91 7.50
C VAL A 81 -2.72 -13.98 7.24
N LYS A 82 -2.65 -14.61 6.07
CA LYS A 82 -3.59 -15.66 5.70
C LYS A 82 -3.26 -16.96 6.41
N THR A 83 -4.29 -17.65 6.88
CA THR A 83 -4.19 -19.04 7.33
C THR A 83 -4.63 -19.97 6.21
N TYR A 84 -3.82 -20.99 5.91
CA TYR A 84 -4.11 -22.02 4.94
C TYR A 84 -3.73 -23.38 5.53
N GLU A 85 -4.65 -24.36 5.47
CA GLU A 85 -4.47 -25.70 6.08
C GLU A 85 -4.03 -25.63 7.56
N GLY A 86 -4.57 -24.65 8.31
CA GLY A 86 -4.25 -24.45 9.73
C GLY A 86 -2.89 -23.79 10.00
N LYS A 87 -2.13 -23.42 8.97
CA LYS A 87 -0.83 -22.74 9.09
C LYS A 87 -0.92 -21.28 8.64
N GLN A 88 -0.26 -20.38 9.36
CA GLN A 88 -0.06 -19.02 8.90
C GLN A 88 0.93 -19.00 7.73
N LEU A 89 0.59 -18.32 6.65
CA LEU A 89 1.42 -18.16 5.46
C LEU A 89 2.51 -17.10 5.70
N LEU A 90 3.42 -17.37 6.63
CA LEU A 90 4.51 -16.47 7.00
C LEU A 90 5.81 -17.26 7.15
N PHE A 91 6.69 -17.14 6.16
CA PHE A 91 7.91 -17.95 6.03
C PHE A 91 9.11 -17.06 5.63
N SER A 92 10.32 -17.62 5.66
CA SER A 92 11.51 -16.90 5.22
C SER A 92 11.39 -16.51 3.75
N GLY A 93 11.37 -15.20 3.46
CA GLY A 93 11.23 -14.70 2.09
C GLY A 93 9.84 -14.87 1.47
N PHE A 94 8.82 -15.24 2.24
CA PHE A 94 7.47 -15.49 1.73
C PHE A 94 6.40 -15.03 2.73
N VAL A 95 5.37 -14.35 2.23
CA VAL A 95 4.17 -14.03 3.01
C VAL A 95 2.92 -14.10 2.14
N GLY A 96 1.89 -14.77 2.66
CA GLY A 96 0.53 -14.81 2.10
C GLY A 96 -0.42 -14.05 3.01
N LEU A 97 -1.24 -13.18 2.40
CA LEU A 97 -2.02 -12.16 3.09
C LEU A 97 -3.43 -12.15 2.53
N SER A 98 -4.43 -11.96 3.39
CA SER A 98 -5.80 -11.70 2.97
C SER A 98 -5.97 -10.20 2.70
N PHE A 99 -6.42 -9.87 1.49
CA PHE A 99 -6.77 -8.52 1.11
C PHE A 99 -8.25 -8.25 1.30
N ASP A 100 -9.12 -9.16 0.89
CA ASP A 100 -10.53 -9.15 1.25
C ASP A 100 -11.05 -10.60 1.32
N LYS A 101 -12.37 -10.81 1.23
CA LYS A 101 -12.96 -12.15 1.24
C LYS A 101 -12.61 -12.99 0.02
N ALA A 102 -12.41 -12.37 -1.14
CA ALA A 102 -12.20 -13.02 -2.42
C ALA A 102 -10.76 -12.93 -2.93
N HIS A 103 -9.96 -12.00 -2.40
CA HIS A 103 -8.62 -11.69 -2.86
C HIS A 103 -7.55 -11.95 -1.80
N ASP A 104 -6.49 -12.61 -2.22
CA ASP A 104 -5.26 -12.77 -1.47
C ASP A 104 -4.08 -12.09 -2.17
N ILE A 105 -3.09 -11.71 -1.38
CA ILE A 105 -1.81 -11.20 -1.83
C ILE A 105 -0.72 -12.18 -1.43
N VAL A 106 0.15 -12.54 -2.37
CA VAL A 106 1.38 -13.28 -2.04
C VAL A 106 2.58 -12.45 -2.44
N VAL A 107 3.52 -12.33 -1.51
CA VAL A 107 4.84 -11.76 -1.76
C VAL A 107 5.88 -12.84 -1.53
N CYS A 108 6.71 -13.14 -2.53
CA CYS A 108 7.83 -14.05 -2.38
C CYS A 108 9.12 -13.49 -3.00
N VAL A 109 10.25 -13.82 -2.38
CA VAL A 109 11.58 -13.36 -2.80
C VAL A 109 12.34 -14.53 -3.39
N GLU A 110 12.74 -14.40 -4.65
CA GLU A 110 13.49 -15.42 -5.38
C GLU A 110 14.67 -14.78 -6.11
N GLY A 111 15.90 -15.10 -5.68
CA GLY A 111 17.12 -14.52 -6.24
C GLY A 111 17.14 -13.00 -6.15
N ASN A 112 17.06 -12.34 -7.30
CA ASN A 112 17.00 -10.88 -7.43
C ASN A 112 15.59 -10.32 -7.66
N LYS A 113 14.54 -11.15 -7.52
CA LYS A 113 13.16 -10.75 -7.78
C LYS A 113 12.33 -10.76 -6.51
N ILE A 114 11.51 -9.74 -6.36
CA ILE A 114 10.38 -9.72 -5.43
C ILE A 114 9.13 -9.90 -6.27
N LEU A 115 8.46 -11.02 -6.08
CA LEU A 115 7.29 -11.41 -6.84
C LEU A 115 6.05 -11.06 -6.04
N LEU A 116 5.09 -10.47 -6.73
CA LEU A 116 3.80 -10.09 -6.19
C LEU A 116 2.72 -10.81 -6.99
N TYR A 117 1.89 -11.56 -6.29
CA TYR A 117 0.72 -12.23 -6.84
C TYR A 117 -0.53 -11.64 -6.20
N ILE A 118 -1.56 -11.44 -7.02
CA ILE A 118 -2.93 -11.22 -6.55
C ILE A 118 -3.73 -12.43 -6.99
N VAL A 119 -4.28 -13.15 -6.02
CA VAL A 119 -5.02 -14.39 -6.22
C VAL A 119 -6.49 -14.10 -5.93
N HIS A 120 -7.37 -14.40 -6.87
CA HIS A 120 -8.80 -14.37 -6.65
C HIS A 120 -9.31 -15.80 -6.37
N GLU A 121 -10.30 -15.96 -5.49
CA GLU A 121 -10.86 -17.26 -5.10
C GLU A 121 -11.28 -18.11 -6.31
N THR A 122 -11.94 -17.48 -7.28
CA THR A 122 -12.49 -18.13 -8.49
C THR A 122 -11.72 -17.86 -9.80
N SER A 123 -11.45 -16.60 -10.17
CA SER A 123 -10.88 -16.26 -11.48
C SER A 123 -10.11 -14.94 -11.48
N ASN A 124 -8.98 -14.89 -12.21
CA ASN A 124 -8.17 -13.69 -12.40
C ASN A 124 -8.91 -12.55 -13.12
N GLY A 125 -9.97 -12.86 -13.89
CA GLY A 125 -10.79 -11.87 -14.58
C GLY A 125 -11.67 -11.04 -13.65
N LEU A 126 -11.79 -11.45 -12.38
CA LEU A 126 -12.50 -10.71 -11.34
C LEU A 126 -11.58 -9.80 -10.52
N ILE A 127 -10.27 -9.85 -10.79
CA ILE A 127 -9.33 -8.90 -10.21
C ILE A 127 -9.52 -7.58 -10.96
N VAL A 128 -10.10 -6.59 -10.29
CA VAL A 128 -10.33 -5.29 -10.93
C VAL A 128 -9.02 -4.49 -10.99
N PRO A 129 -8.82 -3.65 -12.04
CA PRO A 129 -7.60 -2.87 -12.21
C PRO A 129 -7.25 -2.01 -11.01
N ASP A 130 -8.27 -1.44 -10.38
CA ASP A 130 -8.13 -0.70 -9.14
C ASP A 130 -7.30 -1.53 -8.14
N ILE A 131 -7.75 -2.73 -7.77
CA ILE A 131 -7.08 -3.62 -6.77
C ILE A 131 -5.61 -3.80 -7.12
N ALA A 132 -5.36 -4.15 -8.38
CA ALA A 132 -4.03 -4.41 -8.88
C ALA A 132 -3.12 -3.19 -8.80
N THR A 133 -3.58 -2.03 -9.27
CA THR A 133 -2.84 -0.77 -9.20
C THR A 133 -2.57 -0.35 -7.75
N GLY A 134 -3.57 -0.39 -6.87
CA GLY A 134 -3.39 0.00 -5.47
C GLY A 134 -2.39 -0.86 -4.70
N ILE A 135 -2.40 -2.18 -4.94
CA ILE A 135 -1.43 -3.11 -4.37
C ILE A 135 -0.04 -2.86 -4.97
N LYS A 136 0.07 -2.67 -6.29
CA LYS A 136 1.33 -2.32 -6.96
C LYS A 136 1.94 -1.04 -6.37
N GLU A 137 1.16 0.03 -6.25
CA GLU A 137 1.61 1.30 -5.71
C GLU A 137 2.07 1.18 -4.25
N SER A 138 1.29 0.45 -3.43
CA SER A 138 1.62 0.20 -2.04
C SER A 138 2.98 -0.51 -1.92
N MET A 139 3.18 -1.55 -2.72
CA MET A 139 4.45 -2.30 -2.75
C MET A 139 5.61 -1.46 -3.28
N PHE A 140 5.40 -0.70 -4.35
CA PHE A 140 6.41 0.19 -4.92
C PHE A 140 6.85 1.25 -3.92
N THR A 141 5.90 1.96 -3.30
CA THR A 141 6.15 3.01 -2.30
C THR A 141 6.88 2.44 -1.09
N THR A 142 6.46 1.26 -0.62
CA THR A 142 7.12 0.58 0.50
C THR A 142 8.57 0.22 0.17
N LEU A 143 8.82 -0.34 -1.00
CA LEU A 143 10.18 -0.68 -1.43
C LEU A 143 11.07 0.56 -1.58
N GLU A 144 10.54 1.62 -2.20
CA GLU A 144 11.23 2.90 -2.35
C GLU A 144 11.67 3.47 -0.99
N ARG A 145 10.76 3.51 -0.01
CA ARG A 145 11.06 4.02 1.33
C ARG A 145 12.06 3.16 2.10
N ILE A 146 11.94 1.84 2.01
CA ILE A 146 12.92 0.95 2.65
C ILE A 146 14.31 1.20 2.05
N LEU A 147 14.41 1.38 0.73
CA LEU A 147 15.66 1.65 0.05
C LEU A 147 16.21 3.05 0.37
N GLU A 148 15.36 4.06 0.48
CA GLU A 148 15.74 5.41 0.90
C GLU A 148 16.38 5.40 2.29
N PHE A 149 15.82 4.63 3.23
CA PHE A 149 16.42 4.43 4.55
C PHE A 149 17.83 3.83 4.46
N TYR A 150 18.06 2.86 3.57
CA TYR A 150 19.40 2.29 3.38
C TYR A 150 20.35 3.26 2.67
N LYS A 151 19.85 4.13 1.80
CA LYS A 151 20.64 5.20 1.18
C LYS A 151 21.06 6.26 2.20
N SER A 152 20.16 6.68 3.08
CA SER A 152 20.45 7.72 4.10
C SER A 152 21.38 7.24 5.20
N THR A 153 21.42 5.93 5.47
CA THR A 153 22.33 5.31 6.45
C THR A 153 23.67 4.89 5.86
N ALA A 154 23.79 4.80 4.53
CA ALA A 154 25.07 4.59 3.85
C ALA A 154 25.82 5.93 3.76
N VAL A 155 26.92 6.04 4.51
CA VAL A 155 27.83 7.19 4.60
C VAL A 155 28.08 7.87 3.24
N HIS A 156 27.91 9.20 3.22
CA HIS A 156 28.33 10.18 2.19
C HIS A 156 28.92 9.60 0.90
N GLY A 157 28.11 9.47 -0.15
CA GLY A 157 28.63 9.12 -1.47
C GLY A 157 27.60 8.90 -2.59
N TYR A 158 26.32 8.73 -2.27
CA TYR A 158 25.29 8.55 -3.30
C TYR A 158 24.64 9.88 -3.66
N SER A 159 24.96 10.38 -4.86
CA SER A 159 24.26 11.52 -5.45
C SER A 159 22.76 11.23 -5.56
N SER A 160 21.97 12.26 -5.28
CA SER A 160 20.51 12.28 -5.19
C SER A 160 19.75 12.00 -6.49
N SER A 161 20.40 11.47 -7.53
CA SER A 161 19.82 11.28 -8.87
C SER A 161 19.79 9.83 -9.36
N GLN A 162 20.16 8.84 -8.54
CA GLN A 162 20.13 7.45 -8.99
C GLN A 162 18.73 6.87 -9.01
N LYS A 163 18.28 6.56 -10.24
CA LYS A 163 17.18 5.64 -10.59
C LYS A 163 17.07 4.50 -9.56
N LEU A 164 15.85 4.12 -9.19
CA LEU A 164 15.59 3.00 -8.28
C LEU A 164 16.41 1.75 -8.71
N PRO A 165 16.92 0.96 -7.76
CA PRO A 165 17.76 -0.20 -8.05
C PRO A 165 16.99 -1.40 -8.60
N PHE A 166 15.72 -1.20 -8.97
CA PHE A 166 14.84 -2.20 -9.53
C PHE A 166 14.00 -1.62 -10.69
N HIS A 167 13.55 -2.49 -11.58
CA HIS A 167 12.51 -2.22 -12.59
C HIS A 167 11.35 -3.20 -12.43
N ILE A 168 10.24 -2.95 -13.12
CA ILE A 168 9.05 -3.78 -13.06
C ILE A 168 8.99 -4.69 -14.29
N GLU A 169 8.67 -5.96 -14.05
CA GLU A 169 8.32 -6.92 -15.08
C GLU A 169 6.93 -7.51 -14.80
N TYR A 170 6.17 -7.78 -15.87
CA TYR A 170 4.88 -8.47 -15.79
C TYR A 170 5.03 -9.93 -16.18
N ALA A 171 4.32 -10.81 -15.47
CA ALA A 171 4.46 -12.25 -15.65
C ALA A 171 3.28 -12.91 -16.37
N CYS A 172 3.59 -13.86 -17.26
CA CYS A 172 2.63 -14.68 -18.01
C CYS A 172 1.74 -15.53 -17.09
N SER A 173 2.35 -16.24 -16.15
CA SER A 173 1.71 -17.29 -15.35
C SER A 173 2.53 -17.63 -14.10
N ARG A 174 3.85 -17.86 -14.26
CA ARG A 174 4.82 -18.11 -13.18
C ARG A 174 6.21 -17.58 -13.50
N LEU A 175 7.01 -17.49 -12.43
CA LEU A 175 8.43 -17.16 -12.19
C LEU A 175 9.42 -16.96 -13.34
N GLU A 176 9.22 -17.57 -14.49
CA GLU A 176 10.22 -17.67 -15.54
C GLU A 176 9.88 -16.85 -16.79
N CYS A 177 8.64 -16.39 -16.89
CA CYS A 177 8.11 -15.77 -18.10
C CYS A 177 7.68 -14.33 -17.81
N HIS A 178 8.57 -13.39 -18.13
CA HIS A 178 8.43 -11.99 -17.80
C HIS A 178 8.61 -11.10 -19.03
N ILE A 179 7.85 -10.02 -19.09
CA ILE A 179 8.03 -8.91 -20.03
C ILE A 179 8.32 -7.64 -19.23
N THR A 180 9.29 -6.83 -19.66
CA THR A 180 9.55 -5.55 -18.99
C THR A 180 8.36 -4.63 -19.14
N GLU A 181 8.14 -3.76 -18.16
CA GLU A 181 7.06 -2.78 -18.21
C GLU A 181 7.10 -1.94 -19.50
N GLU A 182 8.27 -1.47 -19.89
CA GLU A 182 8.51 -0.71 -21.13
C GLU A 182 8.09 -1.50 -22.39
N ALA A 183 8.41 -2.80 -22.46
CA ALA A 183 8.05 -3.65 -23.59
C ALA A 183 6.54 -3.96 -23.61
N ALA A 184 5.94 -4.16 -22.43
CA ALA A 184 4.50 -4.43 -22.31
C ALA A 184 3.63 -3.26 -22.77
N PHE A 185 4.12 -2.03 -22.66
CA PHE A 185 3.39 -0.83 -23.11
C PHE A 185 3.56 -0.52 -24.60
N THR A 186 4.62 -1.02 -25.22
CA THR A 186 4.95 -0.76 -26.63
C THR A 186 4.44 -1.85 -27.58
N THR A 187 4.01 -2.99 -27.04
CA THR A 187 3.48 -4.12 -27.80
C THR A 187 1.98 -4.28 -27.55
N ASP A 188 1.19 -4.43 -28.61
CA ASP A 188 -0.25 -4.72 -28.49
C ASP A 188 -0.51 -6.15 -28.01
N GLU A 189 0.37 -7.06 -28.44
CA GLU A 189 0.38 -8.47 -28.07
C GLU A 189 1.80 -8.93 -27.75
N TRP A 190 1.93 -9.67 -26.65
CA TRP A 190 3.16 -10.39 -26.32
C TRP A 190 2.89 -11.89 -26.31
N ILE A 191 3.69 -12.63 -27.07
CA ILE A 191 3.63 -14.09 -27.09
C ILE A 191 4.71 -14.61 -26.14
N CYS A 192 4.29 -15.31 -25.10
CA CYS A 192 5.23 -15.93 -24.18
C CYS A 192 6.03 -17.02 -24.90
N ASP A 193 7.35 -16.88 -24.99
CA ASP A 193 8.19 -17.82 -25.73
C ASP A 193 8.14 -19.26 -25.20
N ARG A 194 7.93 -19.43 -23.88
CA ARG A 194 7.87 -20.75 -23.24
C ARG A 194 6.50 -21.39 -23.36
N HIS A 195 5.45 -20.65 -23.00
CA HIS A 195 4.09 -21.20 -22.92
C HIS A 195 3.30 -21.07 -24.22
N LYS A 196 3.79 -20.28 -25.18
CA LYS A 196 3.12 -19.95 -26.45
C LYS A 196 1.72 -19.36 -26.26
N ILE A 197 1.49 -18.72 -25.11
CA ILE A 197 0.26 -18.01 -24.80
C ILE A 197 0.39 -16.57 -25.30
N VAL A 198 -0.64 -16.11 -26.01
CA VAL A 198 -0.77 -14.70 -26.43
C VAL A 198 -1.36 -13.90 -25.29
N HIS A 199 -0.70 -12.81 -24.93
CA HIS A 199 -1.18 -11.86 -23.93
C HIS A 199 -1.41 -10.52 -24.59
N THR A 200 -2.65 -10.04 -24.50
CA THR A 200 -3.01 -8.70 -24.98
C THR A 200 -2.57 -7.64 -23.97
N LYS A 201 -2.45 -6.40 -24.44
CA LYS A 201 -2.13 -5.23 -23.61
C LYS A 201 -3.03 -5.09 -22.38
N ASP A 202 -4.31 -5.46 -22.49
CA ASP A 202 -5.29 -5.38 -21.41
C ASP A 202 -4.87 -6.18 -20.18
N LYS A 203 -4.16 -7.30 -20.37
CA LYS A 203 -3.63 -8.11 -19.27
C LYS A 203 -2.64 -7.36 -18.39
N TRP A 204 -1.92 -6.39 -18.94
CA TRP A 204 -0.92 -5.60 -18.22
C TRP A 204 -1.46 -4.24 -17.79
N ASN A 205 -2.40 -3.68 -18.54
CA ASN A 205 -3.11 -2.44 -18.21
C ASN A 205 -3.84 -2.53 -16.86
N ILE A 206 -4.24 -3.75 -16.44
CA ILE A 206 -4.81 -4.00 -15.12
C ILE A 206 -3.94 -3.42 -13.99
N TRP A 207 -2.62 -3.36 -14.15
CA TRP A 207 -1.70 -2.86 -13.13
C TRP A 207 -1.50 -1.35 -13.15
N ASN A 208 -2.02 -0.61 -14.14
CA ASN A 208 -1.59 0.77 -14.44
C ASN A 208 -2.74 1.74 -14.73
N GLN A 209 -3.89 1.59 -14.07
CA GLN A 209 -5.08 2.35 -14.45
C GLN A 209 -4.99 3.87 -14.13
N ASP A 210 -3.96 4.30 -13.39
CA ASP A 210 -3.81 5.67 -12.86
C ASP A 210 -3.37 6.76 -13.85
N GLN A 211 -3.36 6.52 -15.17
CA GLN A 211 -3.19 7.62 -16.14
C GLN A 211 -4.48 8.04 -16.86
N ALA A 212 -5.62 7.39 -16.62
CA ALA A 212 -6.83 7.60 -17.43
C ALA A 212 -8.08 8.09 -16.66
N LYS A 213 -8.12 8.06 -15.32
CA LYS A 213 -9.34 8.40 -14.53
C LYS A 213 -9.18 9.63 -13.62
N GLU A 214 -8.34 10.60 -13.99
CA GLU A 214 -8.20 11.85 -13.22
C GLU A 214 -9.40 12.80 -13.39
N ALA A 215 -10.27 12.59 -14.38
CA ALA A 215 -11.43 13.44 -14.63
C ALA A 215 -12.74 12.76 -14.23
N CYS A 216 -13.60 13.46 -13.45
CA CYS A 216 -15.03 13.13 -13.41
C CYS A 216 -15.55 13.14 -14.85
N GLU A 217 -16.48 12.24 -15.17
CA GLU A 217 -17.22 12.32 -16.41
C GLU A 217 -17.90 13.70 -16.53
N VAL A 218 -18.12 14.19 -17.76
CA VAL A 218 -18.71 15.52 -17.99
C VAL A 218 -20.09 15.67 -17.34
N ASP A 219 -20.80 14.55 -17.13
CA ASP A 219 -22.13 14.47 -16.52
C ASP A 219 -22.11 13.96 -15.05
N CYS A 220 -20.95 13.96 -14.40
CA CYS A 220 -20.79 13.55 -13.01
C CYS A 220 -21.74 14.37 -12.11
N GLN A 221 -22.62 13.71 -11.34
CA GLN A 221 -23.53 14.41 -10.40
C GLN A 221 -22.94 14.61 -9.00
N GLY A 222 -21.65 14.28 -8.83
CA GLY A 222 -21.00 14.28 -7.52
C GLY A 222 -21.15 12.95 -6.80
N LEU A 223 -20.83 12.94 -5.51
CA LEU A 223 -21.05 11.77 -4.66
C LEU A 223 -22.54 11.56 -4.41
N GLN A 224 -22.97 10.30 -4.46
CA GLN A 224 -24.33 9.93 -4.10
C GLN A 224 -24.58 10.13 -2.59
N GLU A 225 -25.85 10.29 -2.22
CA GLU A 225 -26.27 10.59 -0.86
C GLU A 225 -25.81 9.53 0.15
N ASP A 226 -25.80 8.25 -0.24
CA ASP A 226 -25.29 7.16 0.59
C ASP A 226 -23.82 7.33 0.93
N ALA A 227 -22.99 7.75 -0.03
CA ALA A 227 -21.56 8.00 0.17
C ALA A 227 -21.33 9.24 1.05
N LEU A 228 -22.11 10.30 0.84
CA LEU A 228 -22.04 11.52 1.66
C LEU A 228 -22.37 11.25 3.14
N ASN A 229 -23.21 10.25 3.42
CA ASN A 229 -23.59 9.89 4.79
C ASN A 229 -22.56 9.01 5.52
N GLN A 230 -21.52 8.53 4.82
CA GLN A 230 -20.46 7.71 5.42
C GLN A 230 -19.45 8.56 6.22
N ILE A 231 -18.86 7.92 7.23
CA ILE A 231 -17.72 8.45 7.97
C ILE A 231 -16.45 8.14 7.17
N PRO A 232 -15.62 9.13 6.79
CA PRO A 232 -14.39 8.88 6.05
C PRO A 232 -13.42 7.99 6.82
N SER A 233 -12.94 6.93 6.18
CA SER A 233 -11.81 6.13 6.63
C SER A 233 -10.50 6.91 6.59
N ASP A 234 -9.48 6.40 7.30
CA ASP A 234 -8.13 6.98 7.28
C ASP A 234 -7.57 7.10 5.86
N ILE A 235 -7.88 6.13 5.02
CA ILE A 235 -7.40 6.04 3.65
C ILE A 235 -8.02 7.16 2.80
N GLU A 236 -9.32 7.37 2.93
CA GLU A 236 -10.03 8.41 2.20
C GLU A 236 -9.56 9.81 2.62
N LEU A 237 -9.39 10.04 3.93
CA LEU A 237 -8.84 11.31 4.43
C LEU A 237 -7.40 11.54 3.97
N GLN A 238 -6.57 10.50 3.92
CA GLN A 238 -5.21 10.62 3.42
C GLN A 238 -5.19 11.01 1.94
N ARG A 239 -6.01 10.37 1.10
CA ARG A 239 -6.11 10.71 -0.33
C ARG A 239 -6.54 12.14 -0.55
N PHE A 240 -7.63 12.51 0.11
CA PHE A 240 -8.14 13.87 0.05
C PHE A 240 -7.03 14.86 0.44
N SER A 241 -6.36 14.63 1.57
CA SER A 241 -5.26 15.48 2.03
C SER A 241 -4.06 15.54 1.08
N SER A 242 -3.71 14.46 0.40
CA SER A 242 -2.57 14.40 -0.54
C SER A 242 -2.81 15.19 -1.83
N ARG A 243 -4.07 15.32 -2.24
CA ARG A 243 -4.48 16.04 -3.46
C ARG A 243 -4.75 17.52 -3.21
N CYS A 244 -4.99 17.88 -1.95
CA CYS A 244 -5.22 19.26 -1.56
C CYS A 244 -3.92 19.94 -1.15
N GLU A 245 -3.80 21.22 -1.50
CA GLU A 245 -2.77 22.09 -0.96
C GLU A 245 -2.97 22.31 0.54
N GLU A 246 -1.88 22.66 1.24
CA GLU A 246 -1.93 22.91 2.69
C GLU A 246 -2.89 24.06 3.04
N THR A 247 -2.92 25.10 2.20
CA THR A 247 -3.83 26.25 2.30
C THR A 247 -5.29 25.83 2.29
N LEU A 248 -5.67 24.98 1.32
CA LEU A 248 -7.01 24.43 1.20
C LEU A 248 -7.39 23.61 2.43
N ILE A 249 -6.49 22.73 2.90
CA ILE A 249 -6.75 21.90 4.09
C ILE A 249 -6.90 22.76 5.35
N ARG A 250 -6.16 23.87 5.45
CA ARG A 250 -6.31 24.82 6.55
C ARG A 250 -7.69 25.43 6.59
N GLU A 251 -8.12 26.02 5.48
CA GLU A 251 -9.40 26.69 5.39
C GLU A 251 -10.54 25.70 5.64
N LEU A 252 -10.47 24.53 5.00
CA LEU A 252 -11.43 23.46 5.22
C LEU A 252 -11.50 23.05 6.70
N ALA A 253 -10.36 22.82 7.35
CA ALA A 253 -10.33 22.43 8.76
C ALA A 253 -10.99 23.47 9.68
N ILE A 254 -10.79 24.76 9.39
CA ILE A 254 -11.43 25.86 10.12
C ILE A 254 -12.94 25.84 9.92
N HIS A 255 -13.42 25.67 8.68
CA HIS A 255 -14.86 25.52 8.38
C HIS A 255 -15.47 24.28 9.04
N LEU A 256 -14.68 23.22 9.20
CA LEU A 256 -15.05 22.00 9.89
C LEU A 256 -14.98 22.10 11.43
N GLY A 257 -14.58 23.26 11.98
CA GLY A 257 -14.57 23.54 13.42
C GLY A 257 -13.28 23.19 14.15
N ILE A 258 -12.17 22.99 13.44
CA ILE A 258 -10.83 22.97 14.03
C ILE A 258 -10.39 24.41 14.31
N THR A 259 -9.99 24.69 15.54
CA THR A 259 -9.52 26.03 15.92
C THR A 259 -8.13 26.32 15.37
N LEU A 260 -7.80 27.59 15.20
CA LEU A 260 -6.44 28.01 14.81
C LEU A 260 -5.37 27.49 15.78
N HIS A 261 -5.69 27.43 17.07
CA HIS A 261 -4.78 26.89 18.07
C HIS A 261 -4.52 25.38 17.90
N GLU A 262 -5.56 24.59 17.60
CA GLU A 262 -5.41 23.16 17.31
C GLU A 262 -4.62 22.93 16.02
N TRP A 263 -4.85 23.76 15.00
CA TRP A 263 -4.07 23.74 13.76
C TRP A 263 -2.58 23.97 14.01
N GLU A 264 -2.22 25.03 14.75
CA GLU A 264 -0.84 25.37 15.08
C GLU A 264 -0.16 24.26 15.89
N LYS A 265 -0.85 23.69 16.87
CA LYS A 265 -0.35 22.56 17.66
C LYS A 265 -0.06 21.35 16.79
N LEU A 266 -1.02 20.95 15.95
CA LEU A 266 -0.81 19.84 15.02
C LEU A 266 0.32 20.14 14.04
N ARG A 267 0.47 21.39 13.59
CA ARG A 267 1.57 21.78 12.70
C ARG A 267 2.93 21.65 13.37
N SER A 268 3.04 21.97 14.66
CA SER A 268 4.29 21.78 15.41
C SER A 268 4.62 20.31 15.70
N ASP A 269 3.60 19.44 15.77
CA ASP A 269 3.77 18.03 16.10
C ASP A 269 4.24 17.18 14.90
N TYR A 270 4.13 17.69 13.66
CA TYR A 270 4.46 16.94 12.44
C TYR A 270 5.36 17.74 11.49
N GLU A 271 6.54 17.18 11.19
CA GLU A 271 7.55 17.79 10.28
C GLU A 271 7.14 17.72 8.80
N PHE A 272 6.43 16.66 8.40
CA PHE A 272 6.03 16.44 7.00
C PHE A 272 4.64 16.99 6.70
N VAL A 273 4.55 17.87 5.70
CA VAL A 273 3.32 18.56 5.28
C VAL A 273 2.16 17.60 4.98
N ASP A 274 2.42 16.50 4.26
CA ASP A 274 1.36 15.55 3.90
C ASP A 274 0.81 14.78 5.11
N ILE A 275 1.69 14.44 6.06
CA ILE A 275 1.29 13.79 7.31
C ILE A 275 0.45 14.76 8.13
N PHE A 276 0.90 16.02 8.20
CA PHE A 276 0.20 17.07 8.90
C PHE A 276 -1.22 17.29 8.36
N LYS A 277 -1.38 17.50 7.04
CA LYS A 277 -2.70 17.71 6.40
C LYS A 277 -3.67 16.59 6.75
N TYR A 278 -3.22 15.34 6.62
CA TYR A 278 -3.99 14.15 6.99
C TYR A 278 -4.42 14.16 8.47
N ARG A 279 -3.48 14.46 9.37
CA ARG A 279 -3.72 14.43 10.82
C ARG A 279 -4.75 15.44 11.29
N VAL A 280 -4.82 16.60 10.65
CA VAL A 280 -5.87 17.59 10.93
C VAL A 280 -7.25 17.02 10.62
N LEU A 281 -7.41 16.36 9.48
CA LEU A 281 -8.69 15.74 9.09
C LEU A 281 -9.06 14.57 10.02
N VAL A 282 -8.08 13.77 10.45
CA VAL A 282 -8.32 12.70 11.45
C VAL A 282 -8.79 13.29 12.77
N ALA A 283 -8.10 14.31 13.27
CA ALA A 283 -8.47 14.96 14.52
C ALA A 283 -9.90 15.54 14.47
N TRP A 284 -10.27 16.14 13.34
CA TRP A 284 -11.63 16.59 13.09
C TRP A 284 -12.63 15.43 13.14
N ARG A 285 -12.39 14.35 12.38
CA ARG A 285 -13.29 13.20 12.30
C ARG A 285 -13.49 12.58 13.68
N GLU A 286 -12.42 12.37 14.45
CA GLU A 286 -12.47 11.78 15.79
C GLU A 286 -13.21 12.67 16.79
N LYS A 287 -13.02 13.99 16.72
CA LYS A 287 -13.65 14.95 17.63
C LYS A 287 -15.15 15.11 17.38
N TYR A 288 -15.57 15.07 16.12
CA TYR A 288 -16.95 15.43 15.72
C TYR A 288 -17.75 14.29 15.07
N SER A 289 -17.18 13.08 14.97
CA SER A 289 -17.76 11.97 14.18
C SER A 289 -18.08 12.41 12.74
N GLY A 290 -17.14 13.13 12.15
CA GLY A 290 -17.30 13.82 10.86
C GLY A 290 -17.64 12.88 9.71
N ARG A 291 -18.55 13.32 8.83
CA ARG A 291 -19.02 12.60 7.63
C ARG A 291 -18.60 13.33 6.35
N PHE A 292 -18.63 12.66 5.21
CA PHE A 292 -18.35 13.30 3.92
C PHE A 292 -19.30 14.45 3.59
N SER A 293 -20.55 14.40 4.05
CA SER A 293 -21.50 15.51 3.93
C SER A 293 -21.02 16.78 4.61
N ASN A 294 -20.26 16.69 5.71
CA ASN A 294 -19.66 17.85 6.35
C ASN A 294 -18.54 18.45 5.49
N ILE A 295 -17.70 17.60 4.88
CA ILE A 295 -16.63 18.06 3.97
C ILE A 295 -17.25 18.68 2.72
N ALA A 296 -18.26 18.04 2.12
CA ALA A 296 -18.96 18.55 0.95
C ALA A 296 -19.60 19.92 1.22
N LYS A 297 -20.25 20.07 2.38
CA LYS A 297 -20.82 21.35 2.81
C LYS A 297 -19.73 22.42 3.02
N ALA A 298 -18.64 22.09 3.70
CA ALA A 298 -17.56 23.04 3.92
C ALA A 298 -16.90 23.48 2.60
N LEU A 299 -16.74 22.57 1.63
CA LEU A 299 -16.27 22.91 0.28
C LEU A 299 -17.25 23.85 -0.44
N GLN A 300 -18.56 23.60 -0.34
CA GLN A 300 -19.59 24.49 -0.89
C GLN A 300 -19.58 25.87 -0.22
N ASP A 301 -19.42 25.93 1.11
CA ASP A 301 -19.30 27.18 1.86
C ASP A 301 -18.03 27.99 1.49
N MET A 302 -17.04 27.33 0.87
CA MET A 302 -15.81 27.92 0.34
C MET A 302 -15.89 28.21 -1.18
N ASP A 303 -17.06 28.07 -1.80
CA ASP A 303 -17.27 28.18 -3.26
C ASP A 303 -16.41 27.21 -4.09
N LEU A 304 -16.11 26.03 -3.55
CA LEU A 304 -15.33 24.99 -4.20
C LEU A 304 -16.19 23.83 -4.71
N SER A 305 -15.70 23.20 -5.77
CA SER A 305 -16.35 22.04 -6.38
C SER A 305 -16.28 20.80 -5.46
N THR A 306 -17.43 20.19 -5.20
CA THR A 306 -17.52 18.92 -4.45
C THR A 306 -17.00 17.72 -5.24
N HIS A 307 -16.71 17.87 -6.54
CA HIS A 307 -16.12 16.81 -7.37
C HIS A 307 -14.74 16.36 -6.90
N ILE A 308 -14.04 17.18 -6.12
CA ILE A 308 -12.80 16.78 -5.43
C ILE A 308 -13.04 15.52 -4.58
N LEU A 309 -14.25 15.33 -4.04
CA LEU A 309 -14.59 14.15 -3.25
C LEU A 309 -14.90 12.91 -4.09
N CYS A 310 -15.34 13.06 -5.34
CA CYS A 310 -15.58 11.92 -6.24
C CYS A 310 -14.28 11.12 -6.48
N GLN A 311 -13.16 11.84 -6.48
CA GLN A 311 -11.83 11.28 -6.64
C GLN A 311 -11.32 10.53 -5.38
N VAL A 312 -11.99 10.70 -4.23
CA VAL A 312 -11.63 10.03 -2.98
C VAL A 312 -12.23 8.63 -2.91
N PHE A 313 -13.49 8.50 -3.35
CA PHE A 313 -14.30 7.27 -3.34
C PHE A 313 -14.02 6.32 -4.50
N TYR A 314 -13.54 6.83 -5.64
CA TYR A 314 -13.28 6.00 -6.83
C TYR A 314 -12.22 4.91 -6.61
N LEU A 315 -11.56 4.91 -5.44
CA LEU A 315 -10.44 4.03 -5.12
C LEU A 315 -10.67 3.27 -3.80
N ASP A 316 -11.89 3.14 -3.25
CA ASP A 316 -12.17 2.58 -1.90
C ASP A 316 -11.53 1.22 -1.59
N ILE A 317 -11.03 0.54 -2.60
CA ILE A 317 -10.36 -0.74 -2.44
C ILE A 317 -8.83 -0.58 -2.14
N LEU A 318 -8.19 0.60 -2.31
CA LEU A 318 -6.76 0.64 -2.73
C LEU A 318 -5.62 1.09 -1.81
N ASN A 319 -5.80 1.67 -0.62
CA ASN A 319 -4.64 2.29 0.07
C ASN A 319 -4.45 1.96 1.55
N ILE A 320 -4.89 0.77 1.93
CA ILE A 320 -4.55 0.10 3.18
C ILE A 320 -3.03 0.09 3.46
N GLY A 321 -2.20 0.11 2.41
CA GLY A 321 -0.76 -0.02 2.53
C GLY A 321 0.00 1.22 3.02
N LYS A 322 -0.43 2.42 2.59
CA LYS A 322 0.28 3.67 2.92
C LYS A 322 0.09 4.09 4.39
N VAL A 323 -1.03 3.72 5.01
CA VAL A 323 -1.41 4.14 6.38
C VAL A 323 -0.59 3.40 7.44
N SER A 324 -0.43 2.08 7.36
CA SER A 324 0.25 1.32 8.43
C SER A 324 1.74 1.67 8.60
N PHE A 325 2.44 2.05 7.53
CA PHE A 325 3.90 2.24 7.58
C PHE A 325 4.34 3.63 8.05
N ILE A 326 3.56 4.69 7.81
CA ILE A 326 3.85 6.04 8.36
C ILE A 326 3.80 6.01 9.90
N PHE A 327 2.87 5.26 10.48
CA PHE A 327 2.79 5.07 11.93
C PHE A 327 3.96 4.24 12.45
N TYR A 328 4.39 3.21 11.72
CA TYR A 328 5.45 2.30 12.16
C TYR A 328 6.85 2.93 12.14
N VAL A 329 7.18 3.71 11.10
CA VAL A 329 8.44 4.45 11.06
C VAL A 329 8.42 5.60 12.07
N GLY A 330 7.32 6.33 12.23
CA GLY A 330 7.23 7.41 13.21
C GLY A 330 7.33 6.95 14.68
N TYR A 331 6.72 5.81 15.05
CA TYR A 331 6.71 5.32 16.44
C TYR A 331 7.93 4.48 16.82
N VAL A 332 8.50 3.70 15.90
CA VAL A 332 9.68 2.87 16.21
C VAL A 332 10.96 3.71 16.40
N TYR A 333 10.97 4.96 15.93
CA TYR A 333 12.09 5.89 16.14
C TYR A 333 11.93 6.83 17.34
N ARG A 334 10.90 6.68 18.19
CA ARG A 334 11.05 7.03 19.62
C ARG A 334 11.87 5.93 20.27
N VAL A 335 13.18 6.06 20.07
CA VAL A 335 14.26 5.41 20.79
C VAL A 335 13.80 5.03 22.20
N ILE A 336 13.61 3.73 22.45
CA ILE A 336 13.81 3.21 23.79
C ILE A 336 15.31 3.30 24.00
N SER A 337 15.79 4.43 24.52
CA SER A 337 17.08 4.46 25.17
C SER A 337 16.87 3.66 26.45
N PHE A 338 17.38 2.44 26.47
CA PHE A 338 17.77 1.89 27.75
C PHE A 338 18.92 2.77 28.22
N ASP A 339 18.60 3.72 29.10
CA ASP A 339 19.60 4.32 29.97
C ASP A 339 20.22 3.17 30.75
N ASN A 340 21.42 2.79 30.32
CA ASN A 340 22.28 1.89 31.06
C ASN A 340 22.70 2.58 32.36
N HIS A 341 21.88 2.42 33.39
CA HIS A 341 22.32 2.43 34.76
C HIS A 341 22.12 1.03 35.34
N LEU A 342 23.14 0.18 35.13
CA LEU A 342 23.69 -0.77 36.10
C LEU A 342 25.03 -1.31 35.59
#